data_AF-A0A7V6Y3Z6-F1
#
_entry.id   AF-A0A7V6Y3Z6-F1
#
_cell.length_a   1.000
_cell.length_b   1.000
_cell.length_c   1.000
_cell.angle_alpha   90.00
_cell.angle_beta   90.00
_cell.angle_gamma   90.00
#
_symmetry.space_group_name_H-M   'P 1'
#
loop_
_entity.id
_entity.type
_entity.pdbx_description
1 polymer ?
#
loop_
_entity_poly.entity_id
_entity_poly.type
_entity_poly.pdbx_seq_one_letter_code
_entity_poly.pdbx_strand_id
1 'polypeptide(L)' 'MNPDWVKYLPIPITVCDIEGKIIYMNEKSCDNFKKSGGAELIGKNLLDCHPEPAKSKLKRMLETAETNTYTVEKNGKKC' A
#
# COMPACT_ATOMS: atom_id res chain seq x y z
N MET A 1 12.78 12.74 -9.16
CA MET A 1 13.34 11.66 -10.00
C MET A 1 13.10 10.36 -9.25
N ASN A 2 12.20 9.51 -9.72
CA ASN A 2 11.91 8.24 -9.05
C ASN A 2 12.97 7.24 -9.51
N PRO A 3 13.78 6.63 -8.62
CA PRO A 3 14.85 5.76 -9.07
C PRO A 3 14.28 4.54 -9.81
N ASP A 4 14.79 4.25 -11.00
CA ASP A 4 14.31 3.13 -11.83
C ASP A 4 14.34 1.78 -11.13
N TRP A 5 15.21 1.61 -10.12
CA TRP A 5 15.28 0.35 -9.36
C TRP A 5 14.00 0.05 -8.59
N VAL A 6 13.32 1.05 -8.02
CA VAL A 6 12.10 0.85 -7.22
C VAL A 6 10.97 0.28 -8.08
N LYS A 7 10.93 0.68 -9.36
CA LYS A 7 9.90 0.30 -10.32
C LYS A 7 9.88 -1.21 -10.56
N TYR A 8 11.05 -1.83 -10.70
CA TYR A 8 11.22 -3.24 -11.08
C TYR A 8 11.54 -4.17 -9.89
N LEU A 9 11.56 -3.67 -8.66
CA LEU A 9 11.79 -4.52 -7.50
C LEU A 9 10.71 -5.61 -7.39
N PRO A 10 11.10 -6.86 -7.10
CA PRO A 10 10.15 -7.97 -6.91
C PRO A 10 9.42 -7.90 -5.55
N ILE A 11 9.26 -6.72 -4.98
CA ILE A 11 8.57 -6.43 -3.71
C ILE A 11 7.47 -5.41 -4.00
N PRO A 12 6.21 -5.63 -3.59
CA PRO A 12 5.14 -4.65 -3.81
C PRO A 12 5.35 -3.42 -2.92
N ILE A 13 5.35 -2.23 -3.52
CA ILE A 13 5.48 -0.95 -2.83
C ILE A 13 4.29 -0.07 -3.24
N THR A 14 3.60 0.48 -2.22
CA THR A 14 2.54 1.47 -2.37
C THR A 14 2.82 2.61 -1.42
N VAL A 15 2.73 3.85 -1.89
CA VAL A 15 2.94 5.07 -1.11
C VAL A 15 1.70 5.96 -1.24
N CYS A 16 1.24 6.50 -0.11
CA CYS A 16 0.19 7.51 -0.06
C CYS A 16 0.68 8.81 0.56
N ASP A 17 -0.06 9.89 0.34
CA ASP A 17 0.08 11.11 1.13
C ASP A 17 -0.57 10.97 2.52
N ILE A 18 -0.51 12.05 3.31
CA ILE A 18 -1.03 12.10 4.68
C ILE A 18 -2.56 11.97 4.76
N GLU A 19 -3.28 12.24 3.67
CA GLU A 19 -4.73 12.07 3.58
C GLU A 19 -5.11 10.65 3.12
N GLY A 20 -4.12 9.81 2.83
CA GLY A 20 -4.29 8.43 2.38
C GLY A 20 -4.47 8.29 0.87
N LYS A 21 -4.32 9.36 0.07
CA LYS A 21 -4.38 9.26 -1.39
C LYS A 21 -3.13 8.57 -1.92
N ILE A 22 -3.32 7.52 -2.72
CA ILE A 22 -2.21 6.77 -3.32
C ILE A 22 -1.51 7.65 -4.34
N ILE A 23 -0.23 7.95 -4.13
CA ILE A 23 0.59 8.79 -5.02
C ILE A 23 1.58 7.96 -5.84
N TYR A 24 1.86 6.72 -5.42
CA TYR A 24 2.78 5.83 -6.14
C TYR A 24 2.49 4.35 -5.86
N MET A 25 2.61 3.53 -6.91
CA MET A 25 2.67 2.08 -6.85
C MET A 25 3.76 1.60 -7.83
N ASN A 26 4.59 0.65 -7.41
CA ASN A 26 5.53 0.01 -8.34
C ASN A 26 4.85 -1.09 -9.16
N GLU A 27 5.52 -1.62 -10.18
CA GLU A 27 4.94 -2.62 -11.09
C GLU A 27 4.46 -3.85 -10.33
N LYS A 28 5.25 -4.32 -9.36
CA LYS A 28 4.88 -5.48 -8.54
C LYS A 28 3.61 -5.24 -7.72
N SER A 29 3.42 -4.04 -7.17
CA SER A 29 2.21 -3.68 -6.44
C SER A 29 1.00 -3.60 -7.39
N CYS A 30 1.15 -2.92 -8.53
CA CYS A 30 0.11 -2.85 -9.56
C CYS A 30 -0.32 -4.26 -10.01
N ASP A 31 0.64 -5.17 -10.19
CA ASP A 31 0.39 -6.56 -10.56
C ASP A 31 -0.37 -7.34 -9.49
N ASN A 32 0.04 -7.22 -8.23
CA ASN A 32 -0.63 -7.86 -7.11
C ASN A 32 -2.09 -7.40 -6.97
N PHE A 33 -2.37 -6.13 -7.29
CA PHE A 33 -3.69 -5.53 -7.21
C PHE A 33 -4.43 -5.43 -8.56
N LYS A 34 -3.98 -6.14 -9.61
CA LYS A 34 -4.61 -6.13 -10.95
C LYS A 34 -6.12 -6.37 -10.91
N LYS A 35 -6.58 -7.29 -10.05
CA LYS A 35 -8.02 -7.61 -9.89
C LYS A 35 -8.84 -6.50 -9.21
N SER A 36 -8.17 -5.56 -8.55
CA SER A 36 -8.76 -4.44 -7.82
C SER A 36 -8.56 -3.10 -8.53
N GLY A 37 -8.05 -3.09 -9.77
CA GLY A 37 -7.79 -1.87 -10.57
C GLY A 37 -6.31 -1.63 -10.90
N GLY A 38 -5.37 -2.31 -10.23
CA GLY A 38 -3.94 -2.18 -10.50
C GLY A 38 -3.46 -0.72 -10.45
N ALA A 39 -2.88 -0.22 -11.53
CA ALA A 39 -2.38 1.16 -11.62
C ALA A 39 -3.48 2.23 -11.52
N GLU A 40 -4.75 1.89 -11.78
CA GLU A 40 -5.89 2.81 -11.64
C GLU A 40 -6.21 3.16 -10.18
N LEU A 41 -5.59 2.45 -9.22
CA LEU A 41 -5.66 2.78 -7.81
C LEU A 41 -4.85 4.04 -7.46
N ILE A 42 -3.88 4.44 -8.29
CA ILE A 42 -3.15 5.69 -8.10
C ILE A 42 -4.15 6.86 -8.21
N GLY A 43 -4.19 7.70 -7.18
CA GLY A 43 -5.14 8.79 -7.02
C GLY A 43 -6.42 8.43 -6.25
N LYS A 44 -6.67 7.15 -5.96
CA LYS A 44 -7.73 6.70 -5.03
C LYS A 44 -7.24 6.79 -3.58
N ASN A 45 -8.16 6.70 -2.62
CA ASN A 45 -7.82 6.76 -1.19
C ASN A 45 -7.68 5.35 -0.60
N LEU A 46 -6.60 5.09 0.14
CA LEU A 46 -6.36 3.83 0.83
C LEU A 46 -7.46 3.49 1.83
N LEU A 47 -8.09 4.47 2.47
CA LEU A 47 -9.16 4.23 3.43
C LEU A 47 -10.33 3.50 2.78
N ASP A 48 -10.63 3.76 1.50
CA ASP A 48 -11.74 3.11 0.78
C ASP A 48 -11.47 1.63 0.50
N CYS A 49 -10.20 1.20 0.54
CA CYS A 49 -9.81 -0.19 0.33
C CYS A 49 -9.98 -1.06 1.58
N HIS A 50 -10.36 -0.49 2.73
CA HIS A 50 -10.37 -1.20 4.01
C HIS A 50 -11.76 -1.18 4.68
N PRO A 51 -12.27 -2.32 5.17
CA PRO A 51 -13.43 -2.35 6.04
C PRO A 51 -13.06 -1.98 7.48
N GLU A 52 -14.06 -1.77 8.34
CA GLU A 52 -13.83 -1.68 9.78
C GLU A 52 -13.44 -3.06 10.37
N PRO A 53 -12.54 -3.10 11.37
CA PRO A 53 -11.92 -1.98 12.08
C PRO A 53 -10.62 -1.45 11.43
N ALA A 54 -10.20 -2.02 10.31
CA ALA A 54 -8.91 -1.70 9.66
C ALA A 54 -8.87 -0.25 9.15
N LYS A 55 -9.99 0.27 8.64
CA LYS A 55 -10.14 1.67 8.21
C LYS A 55 -9.88 2.64 9.36
N SER A 56 -10.56 2.50 10.49
CA SER A 56 -10.34 3.37 11.66
C SER A 56 -8.91 3.28 12.19
N LYS A 57 -8.32 2.08 12.21
CA LYS A 57 -6.91 1.90 12.60
C LYS A 57 -5.96 2.65 11.67
N LEU A 58 -6.14 2.51 10.35
CA LEU A 58 -5.30 3.17 9.36
C LEU A 58 -5.43 4.69 9.43
N LYS A 59 -6.65 5.21 9.57
CA LYS A 59 -6.90 6.65 9.74
C LYS A 59 -6.14 7.22 10.93
N ARG A 60 -6.23 6.57 12.11
CA ARG A 60 -5.48 6.97 13.29
C ARG A 60 -3.97 6.96 13.05
N MET A 61 -3.45 5.92 12.40
CA MET A 61 -2.02 5.83 12.10
C MET A 61 -1.52 6.98 11.21
N LEU A 62 -2.31 7.39 10.21
CA LEU A 62 -1.98 8.54 9.35
C LEU A 62 -2.01 9.85 10.16
N GLU A 63 -3.03 10.05 10.99
CA GLU A 63 -3.18 11.25 11.83
C GLU A 63 -2.07 11.41 12.87
N THR A 64 -1.60 10.30 13.45
CA THR A 64 -0.58 10.32 14.50
C THR A 64 0.83 9.98 14.00
N ALA A 65 1.01 9.77 12.70
CA ALA A 65 2.27 9.30 12.10
C ALA A 65 2.85 8.06 12.81
N GLU A 66 1.99 7.09 13.17
CA GLU A 66 2.40 5.89 13.91
C GLU A 66 3.12 4.87 13.02
N THR A 67 4.29 4.42 13.48
CA THR A 67 5.01 3.30 12.86
C THR A 67 4.27 1.98 13.09
N ASN A 68 3.93 1.28 12.00
CA ASN A 68 3.34 -0.05 12.05
C ASN A 68 4.12 -1.01 11.14
N THR A 69 5.17 -1.61 11.70
CA THR A 69 6.09 -2.50 10.99
C THR A 69 6.09 -3.87 11.65
N TYR A 70 5.79 -4.91 10.88
CA TYR A 70 5.72 -6.28 11.37
C TYR A 70 6.01 -7.27 10.23
N THR A 71 6.36 -8.51 10.57
CA THR A 71 6.51 -9.62 9.62
C THR A 71 5.30 -10.54 9.76
N VAL A 72 4.83 -11.11 8.65
CA VAL A 72 3.77 -12.12 8.68
C VAL A 72 4.27 -13.44 8.12
N GLU A 73 3.69 -14.54 8.58
CA GLU A 73 3.87 -15.85 7.97
C GLU A 73 2.53 -16.34 7.43
N LYS A 74 2.48 -16.67 6.14
CA LYS A 74 1.29 -17.22 5.49
C LYS A 74 1.68 -18.48 4.74
N ASN A 75 1.02 -19.60 5.05
CA ASN A 75 1.28 -20.90 4.42
C ASN A 75 2.77 -21.31 4.48
N GLY A 76 3.44 -21.05 5.60
CA GLY A 76 4.88 -21.35 5.78
C GLY A 76 5.84 -20.41 5.04
N LYS A 77 5.34 -19.34 4.42
CA LYS A 77 6.15 -18.31 3.76
C LYS A 77 6.10 -17.02 4.57
N LYS A 78 7.27 -16.49 4.93
CA LYS A 78 7.39 -15.16 5.55
C LYS A 78 7.22 -14.06 4.50
N CYS A 79 6.56 -12.98 4.87
CA CYS A 79 6.39 -11.77 4.06
C CYS A 79 6.78 -10.54 4.88
#